data_AF-A0A3M2CVW4-F1
#
_entry.id   AF-A0A3M2CVW4-F1
#
_cell.length_a   1.000
_cell.length_b   1.000
_cell.length_c   1.000
_cell.angle_alpha   90.00
_cell.angle_beta   90.00
_cell.angle_gamma   90.00
#
_symmetry.space_group_name_H-M   'P 1'
#
loop_
_entity.id
_entity.type
_entity.pdbx_description
1 polymer ?
#
loop_
_entity_poly.entity_id
_entity_poly.type
_entity_poly.pdbx_seq_one_letter_code
_entity_poly.pdbx_strand_id
1 'polypeptide(L)'
;MNTARVRSAGLGAAAAPVIVALVARALVGGSPADVGAAERALGEAPTRTAPALVAMTPAETAALAYARAALREPFAGSPMHRGIEAPEPSIGPAPAEPVRAEPTAPVFTVTSVLVGRRATLVTINGRLRRLGDEVEPGWRLTEIDARAGTVTLTSEDGRRERVSIAHLLK
;
A
#
# COMPACT_ATOMS: atom_id res chain seq x y z
N MET A 1 51.06 -38.06 2.78
CA MET A 1 49.93 -38.96 3.15
C MET A 1 48.82 -38.07 3.72
N ASN A 2 47.98 -37.46 2.89
CA ASN A 2 46.69 -37.95 2.38
C ASN A 2 45.68 -38.36 3.48
N THR A 3 44.67 -37.53 3.73
CA THR A 3 43.26 -37.88 3.46
C THR A 3 42.35 -36.65 3.68
N ALA A 4 41.91 -36.05 2.56
CA ALA A 4 40.83 -35.07 2.53
C ALA A 4 39.48 -35.78 2.72
N ARG A 5 38.68 -35.35 3.71
CA ARG A 5 37.28 -35.77 3.86
C ARG A 5 36.38 -34.71 3.24
N VAL A 6 35.91 -34.99 2.03
CA VAL A 6 34.81 -34.27 1.38
C VAL A 6 33.52 -34.62 2.11
N ARG A 7 32.87 -33.62 2.72
CA ARG A 7 31.50 -33.71 3.23
C ARG A 7 30.56 -33.11 2.17
N SER A 8 30.01 -33.96 1.31
CA SER A 8 28.90 -33.64 0.42
C SER A 8 27.62 -34.24 0.99
N ALA A 9 26.87 -33.46 1.76
CA ALA A 9 25.52 -33.81 2.18
C ALA A 9 24.70 -32.53 2.33
N GLY A 10 23.56 -32.45 1.61
CA GLY A 10 22.52 -31.45 1.92
C GLY A 10 22.05 -30.56 0.77
N LEU A 11 21.96 -31.05 -0.47
CA LEU A 11 21.23 -30.38 -1.56
C LEU A 11 20.35 -31.40 -2.27
N GLY A 12 19.28 -31.83 -1.59
CA GLY A 12 18.40 -32.89 -2.14
C GLY A 12 16.96 -32.90 -1.64
N ALA A 13 16.49 -31.89 -0.90
CA ALA A 13 15.16 -31.92 -0.30
C ALA A 13 14.22 -30.76 -0.69
N ALA A 14 14.70 -29.71 -1.38
CA ALA A 14 13.88 -28.53 -1.67
C ALA A 14 13.13 -28.54 -3.01
N ALA A 15 13.46 -29.47 -3.93
CA ALA A 15 12.87 -29.47 -5.29
C ALA A 15 11.67 -30.43 -5.47
N ALA A 16 11.40 -31.31 -4.50
CA ALA A 16 10.35 -32.31 -4.58
C ALA A 16 8.93 -31.76 -4.86
N PRO A 17 8.44 -30.66 -4.24
CA PRO A 17 7.06 -30.24 -4.44
C PRO A 17 6.81 -29.68 -5.85
N VAL A 18 7.82 -29.07 -6.48
CA VAL A 18 7.67 -28.50 -7.83
C VAL A 18 7.58 -29.61 -8.89
N ILE A 19 8.36 -30.68 -8.73
CA ILE A 19 8.33 -31.81 -9.67
C ILE A 19 7.00 -32.56 -9.56
N VAL A 20 6.47 -32.76 -8.34
CA VAL A 20 5.17 -33.42 -8.13
C VAL A 20 4.02 -32.62 -8.77
N ALA A 21 4.03 -31.28 -8.64
CA ALA A 21 3.02 -30.43 -9.27
C ALA A 21 3.07 -30.47 -10.81
N LEU A 22 4.26 -30.56 -11.40
CA LEU A 22 4.42 -30.65 -12.85
C LEU A 22 3.99 -32.01 -13.42
N VAL A 23 4.29 -33.11 -12.71
CA VAL A 23 3.88 -34.47 -13.11
C VAL A 23 2.36 -34.65 -12.97
N ALA A 24 1.77 -34.16 -11.87
CA ALA A 24 0.32 -34.18 -11.70
C ALA A 24 -0.39 -33.40 -12.81
N ARG A 25 0.17 -32.26 -13.24
CA ARG A 25 -0.38 -31.45 -14.34
C ARG A 25 -0.27 -32.15 -15.70
N ALA A 26 0.81 -32.89 -15.94
CA ALA A 26 0.99 -33.63 -17.19
C ALA A 26 0.00 -34.81 -17.31
N LEU A 27 -0.33 -35.49 -16.21
CA LEU A 27 -1.25 -36.63 -16.20
C LEU A 27 -2.73 -36.22 -16.27
N VAL A 28 -3.08 -34.99 -15.86
CA VAL A 28 -4.46 -34.47 -15.91
C VAL A 28 -4.83 -33.86 -17.28
N GLY A 29 -3.92 -33.92 -18.28
CA GLY A 29 -4.28 -33.74 -19.69
C GLY A 29 -4.78 -32.34 -20.11
N GLY A 30 -4.53 -31.31 -19.30
CA GLY A 30 -4.94 -29.94 -19.61
C GLY A 30 -3.82 -29.12 -20.24
N SER A 31 -3.62 -29.24 -21.55
CA SER A 31 -2.82 -28.27 -22.32
C SER A 31 -3.64 -27.00 -22.53
N PRO A 32 -3.16 -25.79 -22.18
CA PRO A 32 -3.86 -24.54 -22.48
C PRO A 32 -3.92 -24.22 -23.98
N ALA A 33 -3.29 -25.04 -24.83
CA ALA A 33 -3.39 -24.92 -26.29
C ALA A 33 -4.66 -25.56 -26.87
N ASP A 34 -5.40 -26.36 -26.09
CA ASP A 34 -6.66 -27.01 -26.52
C ASP A 34 -7.91 -26.23 -26.10
N VAL A 35 -7.82 -24.89 -25.99
CA VAL A 35 -9.03 -24.06 -26.07
C VAL A 35 -9.46 -24.07 -27.53
N GLY A 36 -10.07 -25.18 -27.92
CA GLY A 36 -10.68 -25.38 -29.21
C GLY A 36 -11.58 -24.20 -29.53
N ALA A 37 -11.46 -23.73 -30.77
CA ALA A 37 -12.43 -22.89 -31.41
C ALA A 37 -13.82 -23.52 -31.24
N ALA A 38 -14.53 -23.12 -30.19
CA ALA A 38 -15.96 -23.31 -30.09
C ALA A 38 -16.55 -22.40 -31.17
N GLU A 39 -16.79 -22.96 -32.35
CA GLU A 39 -17.73 -22.41 -33.32
C GLU A 39 -19.01 -22.08 -32.54
N ARG A 40 -19.21 -20.79 -32.28
CA ARG A 40 -20.51 -20.28 -31.85
C ARG A 40 -21.46 -20.59 -32.98
N ALA A 41 -22.24 -21.66 -32.81
CA ALA A 41 -23.53 -21.76 -33.46
C ALA A 41 -24.23 -20.42 -33.26
N LEU A 42 -24.60 -19.77 -34.36
CA LEU A 42 -25.42 -18.58 -34.41
C LEU A 42 -26.81 -18.94 -33.86
N GLY A 43 -26.90 -19.09 -32.55
CA GLY A 43 -28.15 -19.01 -31.83
C GLY A 43 -28.67 -17.59 -31.98
N GLU A 44 -29.90 -17.51 -32.51
CA GLU A 44 -30.80 -16.36 -32.53
C GLU A 44 -30.38 -15.25 -31.57
N ALA A 45 -30.02 -14.08 -32.14
CA ALA A 45 -29.63 -12.93 -31.34
C ALA A 45 -30.75 -12.63 -30.34
N PRO A 46 -30.46 -12.59 -29.02
CA PRO A 46 -31.49 -12.29 -28.04
C PRO A 46 -32.07 -10.92 -28.39
N THR A 47 -33.37 -10.89 -28.67
CA THR A 47 -34.10 -9.65 -28.90
C THR A 47 -33.98 -8.82 -27.63
N ARG A 48 -33.09 -7.81 -27.65
CA ARG A 48 -32.95 -6.85 -26.57
C ARG A 48 -34.26 -6.09 -26.47
N THR A 49 -35.11 -6.50 -25.55
CA THR A 49 -36.29 -5.73 -25.16
C THR A 49 -35.77 -4.40 -24.60
N ALA A 50 -36.15 -3.29 -25.23
CA ALA A 50 -35.79 -1.98 -24.72
C ALA A 50 -36.30 -1.86 -23.28
N PRO A 51 -35.49 -1.37 -22.33
CA PRO A 51 -35.96 -1.19 -20.96
C PRO A 51 -37.17 -0.26 -20.98
N ALA A 52 -38.28 -0.72 -20.42
CA ALA A 52 -39.45 0.12 -20.25
C ALA A 52 -39.05 1.35 -19.44
N LEU A 53 -39.36 2.54 -19.96
CA LEU A 53 -39.13 3.79 -19.25
C LEU A 53 -39.98 3.75 -17.98
N VAL A 54 -39.33 3.50 -16.84
CA VAL A 54 -39.98 3.54 -15.52
C VAL A 54 -40.45 4.98 -15.33
N ALA A 55 -41.76 5.16 -15.27
CA ALA A 55 -42.35 6.46 -14.98
C ALA A 55 -41.92 6.89 -13.58
N MET A 56 -41.13 7.95 -13.49
CA MET A 56 -40.70 8.51 -12.21
C MET A 56 -41.91 9.11 -11.51
N THR A 57 -42.02 8.85 -10.21
CA THR A 57 -43.01 9.50 -9.38
C THR A 57 -42.73 11.01 -9.28
N PRO A 58 -43.73 11.84 -8.94
CA PRO A 58 -43.51 13.27 -8.74
C PRO A 58 -42.44 13.57 -7.68
N ALA A 59 -42.35 12.75 -6.62
CA ALA A 59 -41.36 12.88 -5.57
C ALA A 59 -39.92 12.61 -6.07
N GLU A 60 -39.74 11.58 -6.91
CA GLU A 60 -38.43 11.27 -7.50
C GLU A 60 -38.00 12.34 -8.50
N THR A 61 -38.94 12.88 -9.28
CA THR A 61 -38.69 14.00 -10.18
C THR A 61 -38.22 15.24 -9.40
N ALA A 62 -38.85 15.54 -8.26
CA ALA A 62 -38.47 16.65 -7.40
C ALA A 62 -37.09 16.44 -6.76
N ALA A 63 -36.81 15.23 -6.27
CA ALA A 63 -35.50 14.87 -5.71
C ALA A 63 -34.38 14.96 -6.75
N LEU A 64 -34.62 14.49 -7.98
CA LEU A 64 -33.67 14.60 -9.08
C LEU A 64 -33.42 16.06 -9.48
N ALA A 65 -34.46 16.90 -9.50
CA ALA A 65 -34.33 18.33 -9.78
C ALA A 65 -33.46 19.03 -8.72
N TYR A 66 -33.69 18.73 -7.43
CA TYR A 66 -32.89 19.25 -6.32
C TYR A 66 -31.42 18.82 -6.43
N ALA A 67 -31.15 17.53 -6.65
CA ALA A 67 -29.78 17.03 -6.78
C ALA A 67 -29.03 17.69 -7.95
N ARG A 68 -29.71 17.92 -9.09
CA ARG A 68 -29.13 18.64 -10.23
C ARG A 68 -28.85 20.10 -9.92
N ALA A 69 -29.67 20.75 -9.10
CA ALA A 69 -29.43 22.13 -8.67
C ALA A 69 -28.22 22.20 -7.73
N ALA A 70 -28.15 21.32 -6.72
CA ALA A 70 -27.05 21.26 -5.77
C ALA A 70 -25.69 20.96 -6.42
N LEU A 71 -25.65 20.10 -7.45
CA LEU A 71 -24.42 19.77 -8.17
C LEU A 71 -23.93 20.89 -9.11
N ARG A 72 -24.77 21.87 -9.43
CA ARG A 72 -24.41 23.04 -10.25
C ARG A 72 -23.83 24.18 -9.44
N GLU A 73 -24.02 24.18 -8.12
CA GLU A 73 -23.36 25.15 -7.27
C GLU A 73 -21.86 24.86 -7.27
N PRO A 74 -21.01 25.81 -7.70
CA PRO A 74 -19.57 25.64 -7.57
C PRO A 74 -19.28 25.49 -6.08
N PHE A 75 -18.63 24.38 -5.70
CA PHE A 75 -18.09 24.24 -4.35
C PHE A 75 -17.34 25.52 -4.02
N ALA A 76 -17.78 26.24 -2.99
CA ALA A 76 -17.10 27.45 -2.52
C ALA A 76 -15.60 27.12 -2.41
N GLY A 77 -14.76 27.99 -2.98
CA GLY A 77 -13.33 27.73 -3.12
C GLY A 77 -12.74 27.16 -1.84
N SER A 78 -11.92 26.11 -1.97
CA SER A 78 -11.35 25.41 -0.82
C SER A 78 -10.76 26.42 0.16
N PRO A 79 -11.15 26.41 1.45
CA PRO A 79 -10.59 27.32 2.45
C PRO A 79 -9.07 27.13 2.65
N MET A 80 -8.48 26.09 2.06
CA MET A 80 -7.03 25.89 2.01
C MET A 80 -6.32 26.60 0.85
N HIS A 81 -7.04 27.22 -0.08
CA HIS A 81 -6.45 28.02 -1.15
C HIS A 81 -6.11 29.44 -0.64
N ARG A 82 -5.21 29.53 0.34
CA ARG A 82 -4.43 30.75 0.54
C ARG A 82 -3.31 30.71 -0.49
N GLY A 83 -3.36 31.60 -1.48
CA GLY A 83 -2.23 31.83 -2.36
C GLY A 83 -1.01 32.10 -1.48
N ILE A 84 -0.04 31.19 -1.53
CA ILE A 84 1.26 31.42 -0.90
C ILE A 84 1.90 32.50 -1.76
N GLU A 85 1.92 33.72 -1.26
CA GLU A 85 2.69 34.81 -1.85
C GLU A 85 4.16 34.35 -1.85
N ALA A 86 4.75 34.20 -3.04
CA ALA A 86 6.13 33.78 -3.14
C ALA A 86 7.01 34.86 -2.49
N PRO A 87 7.87 34.51 -1.51
CA PRO A 87 8.73 35.49 -0.89
C PRO A 87 9.65 36.11 -1.95
N GLU A 88 9.72 37.45 -1.98
CA GLU A 88 10.70 38.15 -2.82
C GLU A 88 12.12 37.67 -2.47
N PRO A 89 12.99 37.40 -3.47
CA PRO A 89 14.34 36.94 -3.21
C PRO A 89 15.15 38.06 -2.55
N SER A 90 15.29 37.98 -1.24
CA SER A 90 16.28 38.75 -0.48
C SER A 90 17.67 38.17 -0.76
N ILE A 91 18.57 38.98 -1.32
CA ILE A 91 19.99 38.64 -1.46
C ILE A 91 20.61 38.74 -0.06
N GLY A 92 20.63 37.60 0.64
CA GLY A 92 21.31 37.46 1.92
C GLY A 92 22.84 37.56 1.77
N PRO A 93 23.57 37.90 2.85
CA PRO A 93 25.02 37.99 2.84
C PRO A 93 25.69 36.64 2.52
N ALA A 94 26.94 36.73 2.03
CA ALA A 94 27.78 35.66 1.52
C ALA A 94 27.74 34.34 2.35
N PRO A 95 27.92 33.18 1.70
CA PRO A 95 27.79 31.88 2.35
C PRO A 95 28.78 31.77 3.51
N ALA A 96 28.24 31.63 4.72
CA ALA A 96 29.00 31.22 5.89
C ALA A 96 29.62 29.84 5.64
N GLU A 97 30.80 29.61 6.24
CA GLU A 97 31.51 28.34 6.21
C GLU A 97 30.56 27.14 6.43
N PRO A 98 30.81 25.99 5.77
CA PRO A 98 29.98 24.81 5.95
C PRO A 98 30.10 24.33 7.40
N VAL A 99 29.14 24.76 8.22
CA VAL A 99 28.95 24.23 9.56
C VAL A 99 28.70 22.74 9.37
N ARG A 100 29.59 21.92 9.92
CA ARG A 100 29.43 20.47 9.98
C ARG A 100 28.08 20.22 10.63
N ALA A 101 27.07 19.83 9.84
CA ALA A 101 25.77 19.50 10.37
C ALA A 101 25.97 18.36 11.35
N GLU A 102 25.75 18.63 12.63
CA GLU A 102 25.68 17.57 13.63
C GLU A 102 24.60 16.58 13.18
N PRO A 103 24.79 15.26 13.37
CA PRO A 103 23.79 14.29 13.00
C PRO A 103 22.51 14.55 13.80
N THR A 104 21.55 15.20 13.17
CA THR A 104 20.22 15.42 13.73
C THR A 104 19.60 14.06 14.01
N ALA A 105 19.12 13.85 15.23
CA ALA A 105 18.40 12.64 15.57
C ALA A 105 17.21 12.45 14.60
N PRO A 106 16.99 11.24 14.07
CA PRO A 106 15.90 10.99 13.13
C PRO A 106 14.56 11.28 13.82
N VAL A 107 13.66 11.97 13.12
CA VAL A 107 12.32 12.27 13.62
C VAL A 107 11.35 11.26 13.00
N PHE A 108 10.67 10.50 13.85
CA PHE A 108 9.69 9.50 13.43
C PHE A 108 8.27 10.00 13.69
N THR A 109 7.48 10.13 12.63
CA THR A 109 6.07 10.50 12.73
C THR A 109 5.20 9.30 12.40
N VAL A 110 4.48 8.79 13.40
CA VAL A 110 3.54 7.68 13.24
C VAL A 110 2.13 8.24 13.07
N THR A 111 1.52 8.00 11.92
CA THR A 111 0.20 8.56 11.61
C THR A 111 -0.94 7.56 11.79
N SER A 112 -0.72 6.28 11.51
CA SER A 112 -1.76 5.25 11.61
C SER A 112 -1.20 3.85 11.78
N VAL A 113 -1.98 2.97 12.43
CA VAL A 113 -1.73 1.52 12.52
C VAL A 113 -2.96 0.81 11.94
N LEU A 114 -2.74 -0.03 10.93
CA LEU A 114 -3.78 -0.82 10.27
C LEU A 114 -3.63 -2.28 10.70
N VAL A 115 -4.65 -2.81 11.36
CA VAL A 115 -4.70 -4.20 11.80
C VAL A 115 -5.46 -5.03 10.77
N GLY A 116 -4.76 -5.89 10.05
CA GLY A 116 -5.35 -6.85 9.12
C GLY A 116 -5.27 -8.28 9.65
N ARG A 117 -6.10 -9.18 9.11
CA ARG A 117 -6.15 -10.60 9.52
C ARG A 117 -4.83 -11.36 9.31
N ARG A 118 -3.99 -10.92 8.38
CA ARG A 118 -2.71 -11.57 8.03
C ARG A 118 -1.47 -10.78 8.43
N ALA A 119 -1.61 -9.47 8.65
CA ALA A 119 -0.48 -8.59 8.94
C ALA A 119 -0.97 -7.28 9.59
N THR A 120 -0.12 -6.72 10.44
CA THR A 120 -0.26 -5.36 10.95
C THR A 120 0.68 -4.44 10.18
N LEU A 121 0.15 -3.32 9.70
CA LEU A 121 0.88 -2.31 8.95
C LEU A 121 0.88 -1.01 9.76
N VAL A 122 1.95 -0.23 9.67
CA VAL A 122 2.02 1.10 10.28
C VAL A 122 2.47 2.11 9.24
N THR A 123 1.92 3.31 9.30
CA THR A 123 2.37 4.42 8.47
C THR A 123 3.36 5.27 9.27
N ILE A 124 4.63 5.23 8.88
CA ILE A 124 5.72 6.01 9.50
C ILE A 124 6.32 6.93 8.44
N ASN A 125 6.43 8.22 8.73
CA ASN A 125 6.92 9.25 7.80
C ASN A 125 6.18 9.19 6.43
N GLY A 126 4.87 8.94 6.48
CA GLY A 126 4.01 8.86 5.29
C GLY A 126 4.12 7.56 4.47
N ARG A 127 4.93 6.58 4.91
CA ARG A 127 5.12 5.31 4.20
C ARG A 127 4.57 4.14 5.01
N LEU A 128 3.91 3.21 4.32
CA LEU A 128 3.47 1.94 4.92
C LEU A 128 4.68 1.03 5.18
N ARG A 129 4.80 0.56 6.41
CA ARG A 129 5.86 -0.33 6.90
C ARG A 129 5.26 -1.52 7.64
N ARG A 130 6.02 -2.61 7.67
CA ARG A 130 5.74 -3.87 8.39
C ARG A 130 6.79 -4.11 9.47
N LEU A 131 6.46 -5.00 10.40
CA LEU A 131 7.43 -5.49 11.37
C LEU A 131 8.68 -6.04 10.66
N GLY A 132 9.85 -5.60 11.10
CA GLY A 132 11.15 -5.94 10.52
C GLY A 132 11.64 -4.99 9.43
N ASP A 133 10.78 -4.13 8.91
CA ASP A 133 11.18 -3.16 7.87
C ASP A 133 12.14 -2.12 8.43
N GLU A 134 13.06 -1.70 7.57
CA GLU A 134 13.93 -0.56 7.82
C GLU A 134 13.19 0.74 7.51
N VAL A 135 13.14 1.63 8.50
CA VAL A 135 12.37 2.87 8.43
C VAL A 135 13.27 4.02 7.94
N GLU A 136 14.46 4.11 8.53
CA GLU A 136 15.57 5.01 8.23
C GLU A 136 16.88 4.22 8.33
N PRO A 137 18.01 4.70 7.79
CA PRO A 137 19.30 4.00 7.83
C PRO A 137 19.65 3.53 9.25
N GLY A 138 19.77 2.21 9.41
CA GLY A 138 20.12 1.60 10.69
C GLY A 138 19.01 1.62 11.74
N TRP A 139 17.76 1.90 11.38
CA TRP A 139 16.59 1.85 12.26
C TRP A 139 15.53 0.89 11.74
N ARG A 140 15.16 -0.11 12.54
CA ARG A 140 14.18 -1.14 12.18
C ARG A 140 12.96 -1.10 13.08
N LEU A 141 11.81 -1.39 12.49
CA LEU A 141 10.57 -1.55 13.23
C LEU A 141 10.52 -2.91 13.92
N THR A 142 10.65 -2.94 15.24
CA THR A 142 10.76 -4.19 16.02
C THR A 142 9.49 -4.61 16.72
N GLU A 143 8.59 -3.67 17.00
CA GLU A 143 7.34 -3.96 17.70
C GLU A 143 6.23 -3.01 17.22
N ILE A 144 5.02 -3.55 17.08
CA ILE A 144 3.82 -2.77 16.79
C ILE A 144 2.76 -3.15 17.83
N ASP A 145 2.51 -2.27 18.80
CA ASP A 145 1.38 -2.39 19.72
C ASP A 145 0.19 -1.63 19.16
N ALA A 146 -0.65 -2.36 18.42
CA ALA A 146 -1.85 -1.80 17.82
C ALA A 146 -2.91 -1.39 18.85
N ARG A 147 -2.88 -1.95 20.07
CA ARG A 147 -3.86 -1.62 21.12
C ARG A 147 -3.51 -0.29 21.77
N ALA A 148 -2.23 -0.08 22.08
CA ALA A 148 -1.74 1.18 22.64
C ALA A 148 -1.49 2.26 21.56
N GLY A 149 -1.50 1.89 20.28
CA GLY A 149 -1.13 2.79 19.20
C GLY A 149 0.34 3.23 19.29
N THR A 150 1.21 2.34 19.78
CA THR A 150 2.65 2.60 19.93
C THR A 150 3.47 1.66 19.07
N VAL A 151 4.60 2.16 18.57
CA VAL A 151 5.59 1.35 17.86
C VAL A 151 6.96 1.50 18.51
N THR A 152 7.73 0.42 18.49
CA THR A 152 9.10 0.41 18.99
C THR A 152 10.06 0.24 17.81
N LEU A 153 10.88 1.26 17.60
CA LEU A 153 11.98 1.28 16.64
C LEU A 153 13.27 0.92 17.37
N THR A 154 14.08 0.05 16.78
CA THR A 154 15.39 -0.32 17.31
C THR A 154 16.45 0.04 16.29
N SER A 155 17.46 0.79 16.75
CA SER A 155 18.66 1.10 15.97
C SER A 155 19.62 -0.08 15.95
N GLU A 156 20.52 -0.15 14.98
CA GLU A 156 21.61 -1.13 14.92
C GLU A 156 22.52 -1.07 16.16
N ASP A 157 22.65 0.12 16.77
CA ASP A 157 23.38 0.32 18.02
C ASP A 157 22.62 -0.19 19.27
N GLY A 158 21.45 -0.79 19.10
CA GLY A 158 20.59 -1.31 20.18
C GLY A 158 19.75 -0.25 20.88
N ARG A 159 19.83 1.02 20.48
CA ARG A 159 18.96 2.09 20.99
C ARG A 159 17.51 1.78 20.62
N ARG A 160 16.59 2.04 21.54
CA ARG A 160 15.16 1.85 21.33
C ARG A 160 14.42 3.16 21.47
N GLU A 161 13.55 3.44 20.51
CA GLU A 161 12.68 4.60 20.54
C GLU A 161 11.23 4.15 20.42
N ARG A 162 10.40 4.62 21.37
CA ARG A 162 8.97 4.31 21.38
C ARG A 162 8.21 5.53 20.91
N VAL A 163 7.43 5.35 19.85
CA VAL A 163 6.68 6.44 19.21
C VAL A 163 5.20 6.11 19.26
N SER A 164 4.40 7.05 19.76
CA SER A 164 2.94 6.94 19.81
C SER A 164 2.30 7.73 18.67
N ILE A 165 1.12 7.29 18.21
CA ILE A 165 0.33 8.07 17.26
C ILE A 165 -0.08 9.41 17.90
N ALA A 166 0.38 10.52 17.32
CA ALA A 166 0.21 11.86 17.87
C ALA A 166 -1.26 12.35 17.97
N HIS A 167 -2.21 11.66 17.34
CA HIS A 167 -3.62 12.07 17.24
C HIS A 167 -4.63 11.30 18.10
N LEU A 168 -4.18 10.44 19.04
CA LEU A 168 -5.08 9.71 19.95
C LEU A 168 -5.41 10.44 21.27
N LEU A 169 -4.95 11.68 21.45
CA LEU A 169 -5.25 12.51 22.62
C LEU A 169 -5.85 13.85 22.19
N LYS A 170 -7.12 13.86 21.80
CA LYS A 170 -8.01 15.03 21.90
C LYS A 170 -9.44 14.58 22.15
#